data_AF-A0A967JS56-F1
#
_entry.id   AF-A0A967JS56-F1
#
_cell.length_a   1.000
_cell.length_b   1.000
_cell.length_c   1.000
_cell.angle_alpha   90.00
_cell.angle_beta   90.00
_cell.angle_gamma   90.00
#
_symmetry.space_group_name_H-M   'P 1'
#
loop_
_entity.id
_entity.type
_entity.pdbx_description
1 polymer ?
#
loop_
_entity_poly.entity_id
_entity_poly.type
_entity_poly.pdbx_seq_one_letter_code
_entity_poly.pdbx_strand_id
1 'polypeptide(L)' 'MLCTGHPATRELSDRWTVVMEDGGLSAHFEETVAITDGEPEVLTRIC' A
#
# COMPACT_ATOMS: atom_id res chain seq x y z
N MET A 1 -2.24 -1.68 2.62
CA MET A 1 -1.48 -2.92 2.39
C MET A 1 -2.25 -4.08 3.01
N LEU A 2 -2.28 -5.21 2.34
CA LEU A 2 -2.86 -6.46 2.82
C LEU A 2 -1.77 -7.53 2.81
N CYS A 3 -1.78 -8.40 3.80
CA CYS A 3 -0.78 -9.45 3.96
C CYS A 3 -1.45 -10.78 4.26
N THR A 4 -0.91 -11.87 3.70
CA THR A 4 -1.27 -13.21 4.14
C THR A 4 -0.50 -13.52 5.42
N GLY A 5 -1.15 -13.95 6.48
CA GLY A 5 -0.48 -14.30 7.73
C GLY A 5 -0.38 -13.13 8.72
N HIS A 6 0.76 -13.04 9.42
CA HIS A 6 0.95 -12.07 10.50
C HIS A 6 1.41 -10.70 9.94
N PRO A 7 0.92 -9.55 10.45
CA PRO A 7 1.22 -8.24 9.87
C PRO A 7 2.63 -7.70 10.20
N ALA A 8 3.48 -8.50 10.83
CA ALA A 8 4.83 -8.07 11.20
C ALA A 8 5.72 -7.93 9.97
N THR A 9 6.56 -6.90 9.96
CA THR A 9 7.44 -6.56 8.84
C THR A 9 8.85 -6.27 9.34
N ARG A 10 9.82 -6.36 8.45
CA ARG A 10 11.20 -5.90 8.70
C ARG A 10 11.76 -5.16 7.50
N GLU A 11 12.60 -4.19 7.78
CA GLU A 11 13.39 -3.47 6.77
C GLU A 11 14.64 -4.30 6.39
N LEU A 12 15.01 -4.31 5.11
CA LEU A 12 16.25 -4.91 4.64
C LEU A 12 17.44 -3.95 4.83
N SER A 13 18.66 -4.47 4.68
CA SER A 13 19.88 -3.69 4.84
C SER A 13 20.07 -2.55 3.84
N ASP A 14 19.28 -2.53 2.76
CA ASP A 14 19.24 -1.42 1.79
C ASP A 14 18.54 -0.17 2.33
N ARG A 15 17.85 -0.27 3.47
CA ARG A 15 17.08 0.79 4.13
C ARG A 15 15.88 1.29 3.32
N TRP A 16 15.33 0.44 2.46
CA TRP A 16 14.18 0.76 1.61
C TRP A 16 13.19 -0.39 1.50
N THR A 17 13.69 -1.60 1.30
CA THR A 17 12.83 -2.75 1.06
C THR A 17 12.22 -3.21 2.38
N VAL A 18 10.89 -3.18 2.46
CA VAL A 18 10.12 -3.72 3.59
C VAL A 18 9.54 -5.07 3.18
N VAL A 19 9.84 -6.12 3.94
CA VAL A 19 9.34 -7.48 3.70
C VAL A 19 8.50 -7.97 4.88
N MET A 20 7.59 -8.91 4.62
CA MET A 20 6.88 -9.63 5.68
C MET A 20 7.87 -10.44 6.51
N GLU A 21 7.75 -10.36 7.84
CA GLU A 21 8.66 -11.09 8.74
C GLU A 21 8.50 -12.60 8.61
N ASP A 22 7.28 -13.07 8.33
CA ASP A 22 6.94 -14.48 8.12
C ASP A 22 7.18 -14.98 6.67
N GLY A 23 7.62 -14.10 5.76
CA GLY A 23 7.81 -14.41 4.35
C GLY A 23 6.52 -14.59 3.54
N GLY A 24 5.35 -14.24 4.12
CA GLY A 24 4.06 -14.27 3.44
C GLY A 24 3.95 -13.27 2.28
N LEU A 25 2.89 -13.42 1.48
CA LEU A 25 2.59 -12.52 0.37
C LEU A 25 1.98 -11.21 0.88
N SER A 26 2.29 -10.12 0.20
CA SER A 26 1.68 -8.80 0.43
C SER A 26 1.18 -8.20 -0.88
N ALA A 27 0.09 -7.42 -0.79
CA ALA A 27 -0.48 -6.65 -1.89
C ALA A 27 -0.84 -5.22 -1.43
N HIS A 28 -0.70 -4.26 -2.34
CA HIS A 28 -1.02 -2.86 -2.12
C HIS A 28 -1.72 -2.28 -3.36
N PHE A 29 -2.65 -1.36 -3.14
CA PHE A 29 -3.26 -0.52 -4.17
C PHE A 29 -3.37 0.90 -3.61
N GLU A 30 -3.13 1.89 -4.47
CA GLU A 30 -3.12 3.32 -4.13
C GLU A 30 -3.91 4.11 -5.17
N GLU A 31 -4.69 5.08 -4.70
CA GLU A 31 -5.28 6.14 -5.52
C GLU A 31 -5.07 7.48 -4.81
N THR A 32 -4.86 8.54 -5.59
CA THR A 32 -4.87 9.92 -5.09
C THR A 32 -6.28 10.50 -5.22
N VAL A 33 -6.86 10.98 -4.12
CA VAL A 33 -8.23 11.52 -4.10
C VAL A 33 -8.22 13.00 -3.71
N ALA A 34 -8.81 13.85 -4.56
CA ALA A 34 -9.04 15.26 -4.24
C ALA A 34 -10.38 15.44 -3.52
N ILE A 35 -10.36 16.19 -2.41
CA ILE A 35 -11.57 16.63 -1.70
C ILE A 35 -12.12 17.86 -2.41
N THR A 36 -13.41 17.85 -2.72
CA THR A 36 -14.11 18.96 -3.37
C THR A 36 -15.31 19.38 -2.52
N ASP A 37 -15.97 20.49 -2.89
CA ASP A 37 -17.24 20.90 -2.27
C ASP A 37 -18.42 19.97 -2.65
N GLY A 38 -18.22 19.09 -3.64
CA GLY A 38 -19.17 18.07 -4.09
C GLY A 38 -18.62 16.66 -3.88
N GLU A 39 -18.68 15.82 -4.91
CA GLU A 39 -18.15 14.46 -4.85
C GLU A 39 -16.60 14.45 -4.87
N PRO A 40 -15.96 13.52 -4.16
CA PRO A 40 -14.51 13.36 -4.22
C PRO A 40 -14.07 12.91 -5.61
N GLU A 41 -12.93 13.42 -6.08
CA GLU A 41 -12.38 13.08 -7.38
C GLU A 41 -11.19 12.11 -7.24
N VAL A 42 -11.23 10.99 -7.96
CA VAL A 42 -10.13 10.02 -8.03
C VAL A 42 -9.18 10.42 -9.16
N LEU A 43 -8.04 11.03 -8.82
CA LEU A 43 -7.12 11.66 -9.77
C LEU A 43 -6.26 10.67 -10.57
N THR A 44 -6.08 9.46 -10.05
CA THR A 44 -5.20 8.43 -10.64
C THR A 44 -5.96 7.28 -11.30
N ARG A 45 -7.27 7.44 -11.48
CA ARG A 45 -8.12 6.44 -12.13
C ARG A 45 -7.69 6.22 -13.58
N ILE A 46 -7.54 4.96 -13.99
CA ILE A 46 -7.25 4.58 -15.37
C ILE A 46 -8.52 4.71 -16.22
N CYS A 47 -8.43 5.40 -17.36
CA CYS A 47 -9.49 5.56 -18.36
C CYS A 47 -9.62 4.35 -19.28
#